data_AF-A0AA88MUR9-F1
#
_entry.id   AF-A0AA88MUR9-F1
#
_cell.length_a   1.000
_cell.length_b   1.000
_cell.length_c   1.000
_cell.angle_alpha   90.00
_cell.angle_beta   90.00
_cell.angle_gamma   90.00
#
_symmetry.space_group_name_H-M   'P 1'
#
loop_
_entity.id
_entity.type
_entity.pdbx_description
1 polymer ?
#
loop_
_entity_poly.entity_id
_entity_poly.type
_entity_poly.pdbx_seq_one_letter_code
_entity_poly.pdbx_strand_id
1 'polypeptide(L)'
;MEVGHKFLLFSFILLSVTFMCRGDGAYFSDNANLILPGSYNIPWMAGIQDFRTLSLITLPGTHDSMAVYGGPEAECQALSLMNQLRAGVRFLDLKVFGLGNTLYVMHGVMYQHSTLKEVLDIVKSFLAEFSSEAVLIRVKPESFEKNTVNQMVQSLIGNDQTFYVTSGMPNMGQVRGKIVFLQKSTFTLGIPLIDTAEKGSKEVTNVKNKDNRIMHQLSQATEACGGDNAVLTYTSGTGFGTFWGMFLTPKRVAEKVNPWVNQYLRQFYPNQPRPCFGIIAMDFPGIDLIQTVVASYVLQTNCNPQFSSRLYESPGAGEMSISMTKADGVTVLTLSSDPKSPWPPICQIFKVLCYNPVCCSVSQHLRRQRRISQSVLGTLNIMIGLLNIGLGTILLCSPVYMWVLSSTGCPIWLGILFILFGITGILSDKYPSPCVISLNVALNLAGVCFAITGIVLYSCTMASLYMWWDCSPEQRWYNFRTTQSPSPEELRIREACMEGKRLILILLRSIQGVMIVLSALGLCVTISSAVLGIKALKQKDTEDIKTGAEAEHYKPLLEDDAASSPA
;
A
#
# COMPACT_ATOMS: atom_id res chain seq x y z
N MET A 1 -49.69 -26.26 12.01
CA MET A 1 -48.94 -25.00 12.19
C MET A 1 -47.42 -25.14 12.01
N GLU A 2 -46.85 -26.32 11.77
CA GLU A 2 -45.40 -26.49 11.59
C GLU A 2 -44.87 -26.39 10.15
N VAL A 3 -45.76 -26.39 9.15
CA VAL A 3 -45.34 -26.36 7.72
C VAL A 3 -45.03 -24.93 7.25
N GLY A 4 -45.71 -23.91 7.81
CA GLY A 4 -45.49 -22.50 7.45
C GLY A 4 -44.16 -21.92 7.93
N HIS A 5 -43.64 -22.39 9.07
CA HIS A 5 -42.34 -21.94 9.59
C HIS A 5 -41.16 -22.44 8.75
N LYS A 6 -41.24 -23.67 8.22
CA LYS A 6 -40.19 -24.22 7.34
C LYS A 6 -40.14 -23.49 5.99
N PHE A 7 -41.28 -23.04 5.46
CA PHE A 7 -41.35 -22.28 4.20
C PHE A 7 -40.80 -20.85 4.36
N LEU A 8 -41.06 -20.21 5.50
CA LEU A 8 -40.49 -18.89 5.83
C LEU A 8 -38.98 -18.95 6.05
N LEU A 9 -38.47 -19.98 6.73
CA LEU A 9 -37.03 -20.20 6.91
C LEU A 9 -36.34 -20.51 5.58
N PHE A 10 -36.94 -21.32 4.72
CA PHE A 10 -36.38 -21.62 3.40
C PHE A 10 -36.38 -20.37 2.49
N SER A 11 -37.41 -19.53 2.56
CA SER A 11 -37.46 -18.25 1.85
C SER A 11 -36.43 -17.25 2.39
N PHE A 12 -36.21 -17.19 3.71
CA PHE A 12 -35.15 -16.38 4.33
C PHE A 12 -33.74 -16.88 4.01
N ILE A 13 -33.54 -18.20 3.95
CA ILE A 13 -32.26 -18.81 3.52
C ILE A 13 -32.04 -18.55 2.02
N LEU A 14 -33.07 -18.65 1.18
CA LEU A 14 -32.96 -18.32 -0.24
C LEU A 14 -32.71 -16.83 -0.46
N LEU A 15 -33.36 -15.94 0.32
CA LEU A 15 -33.11 -14.50 0.28
C LEU A 15 -31.69 -14.16 0.74
N SER A 16 -31.19 -14.81 1.79
CA SER A 16 -29.82 -14.61 2.30
C SER A 16 -28.76 -15.24 1.40
N VAL A 17 -29.05 -16.35 0.71
CA VAL A 17 -28.18 -16.91 -0.33
C VAL A 17 -28.17 -16.01 -1.57
N THR A 18 -29.30 -15.37 -1.94
CA THR A 18 -29.29 -14.32 -2.98
C THR A 18 -28.61 -13.02 -2.53
N PHE A 19 -28.59 -12.72 -1.23
CA PHE A 19 -27.87 -11.57 -0.67
C PHE A 19 -26.36 -11.83 -0.54
N MET A 20 -25.95 -13.08 -0.31
CA MET A 20 -24.56 -13.55 -0.31
C MET A 20 -24.01 -13.82 -1.73
N CYS A 21 -24.87 -13.86 -2.76
CA CYS A 21 -24.47 -13.91 -4.17
C CYS A 21 -24.42 -12.53 -4.84
N ARG A 22 -24.65 -11.43 -4.11
CA ARG A 22 -24.45 -10.07 -4.63
C ARG A 22 -22.98 -9.71 -4.44
N GLY A 23 -22.16 -10.24 -5.35
CA GLY A 23 -20.71 -10.35 -5.22
C GLY A 23 -19.99 -9.04 -4.88
N ASP A 24 -18.79 -9.21 -4.31
CA ASP A 24 -17.81 -8.20 -3.91
C ASP A 24 -17.36 -7.21 -5.01
N GLY A 25 -18.04 -7.18 -6.17
CA GLY A 25 -17.72 -6.40 -7.38
C GLY A 25 -18.62 -5.19 -7.67
N ALA A 26 -19.59 -4.85 -6.80
CA ALA A 26 -20.60 -3.82 -7.11
C ALA A 26 -20.00 -2.41 -7.20
N TYR A 27 -19.22 -2.00 -6.20
CA TYR A 27 -18.68 -0.64 -6.08
C TYR A 27 -17.19 -0.56 -6.41
N PHE A 28 -16.49 -1.68 -6.35
CA PHE A 28 -15.09 -1.87 -6.71
C PHE A 28 -14.99 -3.03 -7.69
N SER A 29 -14.14 -2.95 -8.71
CA SER A 29 -13.91 -4.07 -9.63
C SER A 29 -12.47 -4.09 -10.13
N ASP A 30 -11.79 -5.21 -9.86
CA ASP A 30 -10.50 -5.58 -10.44
C ASP A 30 -10.63 -6.60 -11.59
N ASN A 31 -11.86 -6.90 -12.01
CA ASN A 31 -12.11 -7.78 -13.13
C ASN A 31 -11.93 -7.02 -14.46
N ALA A 32 -11.08 -7.56 -15.34
CA ALA A 32 -10.87 -7.01 -16.68
C ALA A 32 -12.08 -7.23 -17.63
N ASN A 33 -12.92 -8.22 -17.33
CA ASN A 33 -14.12 -8.52 -18.11
C ASN A 33 -15.29 -7.67 -17.62
N LEU A 34 -15.78 -6.82 -18.53
CA LEU A 34 -16.97 -6.01 -18.26
C LEU A 34 -18.24 -6.84 -18.45
N ILE A 35 -19.05 -6.94 -17.39
CA ILE A 35 -20.37 -7.58 -17.43
C ILE A 35 -21.42 -6.50 -17.16
N LEU A 36 -22.18 -6.13 -18.19
CA LEU A 36 -23.27 -5.16 -18.08
C LEU A 36 -24.62 -5.88 -17.99
N PRO A 37 -25.54 -5.44 -17.11
CA PRO A 37 -26.91 -5.93 -17.15
C PRO A 37 -27.58 -5.51 -18.46
N GLY A 38 -28.53 -6.31 -18.96
CA GLY A 38 -29.21 -6.01 -20.24
C GLY A 38 -29.96 -4.67 -20.28
N SER A 39 -30.27 -4.09 -19.11
CA SER A 39 -30.90 -2.78 -18.97
C SER A 39 -29.90 -1.61 -18.88
N TYR A 40 -28.60 -1.87 -19.04
CA TYR A 40 -27.57 -0.84 -18.85
C TYR A 40 -27.59 0.18 -19.98
N ASN A 41 -27.75 1.46 -19.64
CA ASN A 41 -27.71 2.54 -20.62
C ASN A 41 -26.28 3.08 -20.79
N ILE A 42 -25.58 2.61 -21.83
CA ILE A 42 -24.23 3.10 -22.18
C ILE A 42 -24.24 4.59 -22.55
N PRO A 43 -25.11 5.09 -23.46
CA PRO A 43 -25.18 6.52 -23.81
C PRO A 43 -25.99 7.32 -22.76
N TRP A 44 -25.46 7.42 -21.54
CA TRP A 44 -26.16 8.07 -20.44
C TRP A 44 -26.25 9.60 -20.59
N MET A 45 -25.33 10.25 -21.33
CA MET A 45 -25.38 11.69 -21.56
C MET A 45 -26.47 12.09 -22.57
N ALA A 46 -27.08 11.13 -23.28
CA ALA A 46 -28.20 11.38 -24.20
C ALA A 46 -29.41 12.05 -23.51
N GLY A 47 -29.64 11.78 -22.22
CA GLY A 47 -30.74 12.38 -21.45
C GLY A 47 -30.50 13.82 -20.99
N ILE A 48 -29.30 14.37 -21.19
CA ILE A 48 -28.94 15.73 -20.76
C ILE A 48 -29.36 16.71 -21.85
N GLN A 49 -29.90 17.88 -21.52
CA GLN A 49 -30.30 18.88 -22.51
C GLN A 49 -29.09 19.64 -23.05
N ASP A 50 -29.09 19.97 -24.35
CA ASP A 50 -27.94 20.58 -25.03
C ASP A 50 -27.50 21.93 -24.46
N PHE A 51 -28.41 22.73 -23.92
CA PHE A 51 -28.09 24.04 -23.33
C PHE A 51 -27.41 23.93 -21.95
N ARG A 52 -27.35 22.75 -21.35
CA ARG A 52 -26.76 22.57 -20.02
C ARG A 52 -25.24 22.71 -20.09
N THR A 53 -24.70 23.57 -19.24
CA THR A 53 -23.25 23.77 -19.09
C THR A 53 -22.57 22.50 -18.58
N LEU A 54 -21.43 22.15 -19.16
CA LEU A 54 -20.69 20.94 -18.81
C LEU A 54 -20.24 20.94 -17.33
N SER A 55 -19.91 22.09 -16.75
CA SER A 55 -19.51 22.25 -15.34
C SER A 55 -20.61 22.00 -14.32
N LEU A 56 -21.87 21.83 -14.76
CA LEU A 56 -22.98 21.43 -13.88
C LEU A 56 -23.16 19.91 -13.81
N ILE A 57 -22.45 19.15 -14.65
CA ILE A 57 -22.61 17.71 -14.77
C ILE A 57 -21.59 17.02 -13.87
N THR A 58 -22.05 16.08 -13.05
CA THR A 58 -21.14 15.21 -12.30
C THR A 58 -20.67 14.08 -13.22
N LEU A 59 -19.36 13.93 -13.40
CA LEU A 59 -18.76 13.02 -14.37
C LEU A 59 -17.99 11.90 -13.65
N PRO A 60 -18.30 10.61 -13.92
CA PRO A 60 -17.45 9.52 -13.50
C PRO A 60 -16.15 9.51 -14.29
N GLY A 61 -15.03 9.41 -13.58
CA GLY A 61 -13.70 9.44 -14.14
C GLY A 61 -12.79 8.34 -13.59
N THR A 62 -11.72 8.06 -14.31
CA THR A 62 -10.66 7.13 -13.89
C THR A 62 -9.35 7.87 -13.68
N HIS A 63 -8.70 7.61 -12.55
CA HIS A 63 -7.35 8.09 -12.28
C HIS A 63 -6.32 7.19 -12.98
N ASP A 64 -5.31 7.81 -13.59
CA ASP A 64 -4.28 7.14 -14.41
C ASP A 64 -4.91 6.02 -15.28
N SER A 65 -5.82 6.42 -16.17
CA SER A 65 -6.83 5.54 -16.80
C SER A 65 -6.26 4.35 -17.58
N MET A 66 -5.00 4.45 -17.99
CA MET A 66 -4.28 3.41 -18.72
C MET A 66 -3.31 2.62 -17.85
N ALA A 67 -3.24 2.90 -16.54
CA ALA A 67 -2.38 2.19 -15.59
C ALA A 67 -2.96 0.80 -15.25
N VAL A 68 -2.88 -0.10 -16.23
CA VAL A 68 -3.29 -1.51 -16.13
C VAL A 68 -2.07 -2.45 -16.07
N TYR A 69 -0.85 -1.90 -16.12
CA TYR A 69 0.41 -2.63 -16.04
C TYR A 69 1.36 -2.03 -15.00
N GLY A 70 2.32 -2.83 -14.54
CA GLY A 70 3.38 -2.42 -13.61
C GLY A 70 3.26 -3.04 -12.21
N GLY A 71 2.29 -3.93 -12.01
CA GLY A 71 2.10 -4.68 -10.77
C GLY A 71 1.25 -3.93 -9.73
N PRO A 72 1.01 -4.55 -8.56
CA PRO A 72 0.02 -4.09 -7.60
C PRO A 72 0.21 -2.66 -7.08
N GLU A 73 1.44 -2.14 -7.07
CA GLU A 73 1.76 -0.79 -6.61
C GLU A 73 1.49 0.30 -7.66
N ALA A 74 1.40 -0.07 -8.94
CA ALA A 74 1.25 0.85 -10.06
C ALA A 74 -0.09 0.68 -10.80
N GLU A 75 -0.74 -0.48 -10.71
CA GLU A 75 -2.04 -0.70 -11.36
C GLU A 75 -3.16 0.06 -10.64
N CYS A 76 -3.87 0.89 -11.39
CA CYS A 76 -5.01 1.70 -10.93
C CYS A 76 -6.34 1.27 -11.57
N GLN A 77 -6.28 0.54 -12.68
CA GLN A 77 -7.46 0.11 -13.45
C GLN A 77 -7.34 -1.36 -13.84
N ALA A 78 -8.49 -2.04 -14.00
CA ALA A 78 -8.56 -3.40 -14.53
C ALA A 78 -9.21 -3.47 -15.92
N LEU A 79 -10.17 -2.57 -16.19
CA LEU A 79 -10.88 -2.55 -17.46
C LEU A 79 -10.02 -1.93 -18.57
N SER A 80 -10.13 -2.48 -19.78
CA SER A 80 -9.62 -1.82 -20.99
C SER A 80 -10.29 -0.46 -21.17
N LEU A 81 -9.64 0.47 -21.89
CA LEU A 81 -10.17 1.81 -22.11
C LEU A 81 -11.59 1.80 -22.72
N MET A 82 -11.84 0.96 -23.74
CA MET A 82 -13.17 0.82 -24.33
C MET A 82 -14.20 0.32 -23.31
N ASN A 83 -13.81 -0.61 -22.43
CA ASN A 83 -14.70 -1.10 -21.38
C ASN A 83 -14.95 -0.04 -20.29
N GLN A 84 -13.98 0.80 -19.95
CA GLN A 84 -14.20 1.94 -19.05
C GLN A 84 -15.26 2.88 -19.63
N LEU A 85 -15.16 3.22 -20.92
CA LEU A 85 -16.14 4.07 -21.62
C LEU A 85 -17.53 3.43 -21.66
N ARG A 86 -17.61 2.13 -21.98
CA ARG A 86 -18.89 1.38 -21.98
C ARG A 86 -19.49 1.25 -20.57
N ALA A 87 -18.67 1.19 -19.54
CA ALA A 87 -19.07 1.20 -18.14
C ALA A 87 -19.53 2.59 -17.64
N GLY A 88 -19.53 3.62 -18.49
CA GLY A 88 -20.07 4.95 -18.18
C GLY A 88 -19.01 6.01 -17.87
N VAL A 89 -17.72 5.69 -17.82
CA VAL A 89 -16.63 6.66 -17.59
C VAL A 89 -16.60 7.72 -18.70
N ARG A 90 -16.51 9.00 -18.35
CA ARG A 90 -16.42 10.13 -19.30
C ARG A 90 -15.27 11.10 -19.00
N PHE A 91 -14.44 10.79 -18.02
CA PHE A 91 -13.19 11.52 -17.77
C PHE A 91 -12.02 10.54 -17.71
N LEU A 92 -10.96 10.85 -18.46
CA LEU A 92 -9.73 10.09 -18.53
C LEU A 92 -8.55 10.94 -18.07
N ASP A 93 -7.86 10.49 -17.02
CA ASP A 93 -6.59 11.06 -16.59
C ASP A 93 -5.43 10.29 -17.22
N LEU A 94 -4.60 10.98 -18.01
CA LEU A 94 -3.49 10.38 -18.76
C LEU A 94 -2.18 11.09 -18.44
N LYS A 95 -1.16 10.31 -18.14
CA LYS A 95 0.23 10.74 -18.02
C LYS A 95 0.96 10.35 -19.29
N VAL A 96 1.66 11.31 -19.89
CA VAL A 96 2.35 11.12 -21.17
C VAL A 96 3.81 11.53 -21.10
N PHE A 97 4.64 10.78 -21.80
CA PHE A 97 6.04 11.08 -22.03
C PHE A 97 6.28 11.23 -23.52
N GLY A 98 6.74 12.43 -23.93
CA GLY A 98 7.09 12.70 -25.32
C GLY A 98 8.49 12.23 -25.65
N LEU A 99 8.61 11.42 -26.70
CA LEU A 99 9.88 10.94 -27.23
C LEU A 99 9.81 10.92 -28.76
N GLY A 100 10.70 11.68 -29.39
CA GLY A 100 10.62 11.95 -30.83
C GLY A 100 9.29 12.64 -31.16
N ASN A 101 8.53 12.07 -32.10
CA ASN A 101 7.19 12.54 -32.48
C ASN A 101 6.06 11.72 -31.83
N THR A 102 6.37 10.89 -30.83
CA THR A 102 5.40 9.99 -30.19
C THR A 102 5.16 10.37 -28.74
N LEU A 103 3.89 10.41 -28.34
CA LEU A 103 3.47 10.59 -26.94
C LEU A 103 3.12 9.22 -26.36
N TYR A 104 4.01 8.66 -25.55
CA TYR A 104 3.82 7.38 -24.86
C TYR A 104 3.02 7.57 -23.58
N VAL A 105 2.10 6.67 -23.29
CA VAL A 105 1.33 6.69 -22.03
C VAL A 105 2.14 5.98 -20.95
N MET A 106 2.36 6.70 -19.84
CA MET A 106 3.22 6.26 -18.74
C MET A 106 2.46 6.30 -17.42
N HIS A 107 2.91 5.52 -16.44
CA HIS A 107 2.59 5.74 -15.02
C HIS A 107 3.90 5.76 -14.23
N GLY A 108 4.37 6.96 -13.88
CA GLY A 108 5.73 7.14 -13.39
C GLY A 108 6.73 6.72 -14.47
N VAL A 109 7.60 5.75 -14.14
CA VAL A 109 8.58 5.19 -15.11
C VAL A 109 8.03 4.02 -15.93
N MET A 110 6.79 3.58 -15.67
CA MET A 110 6.23 2.38 -16.29
C MET A 110 5.48 2.72 -17.58
N TYR A 111 5.92 2.14 -18.69
CA TYR A 111 5.21 2.23 -19.96
C TYR A 111 3.93 1.38 -19.94
N GLN A 112 2.80 1.97 -20.35
CA GLN A 112 1.48 1.33 -20.29
C GLN A 112 1.07 0.66 -21.60
N HIS A 113 2.04 0.34 -22.45
CA HIS A 113 1.84 -0.39 -23.72
C HIS A 113 0.84 0.31 -24.66
N SER A 114 0.76 1.65 -24.58
CA SER A 114 -0.08 2.45 -25.46
C SER A 114 0.46 3.85 -25.67
N THR A 115 0.09 4.46 -26.80
CA THR A 115 0.37 5.87 -27.12
C THR A 115 -0.87 6.73 -26.96
N LEU A 116 -0.69 8.05 -26.81
CA LEU A 116 -1.82 8.98 -26.78
C LEU A 116 -2.65 8.86 -28.06
N LYS A 117 -2.02 8.64 -29.23
CA LYS A 117 -2.74 8.46 -30.49
C LYS A 117 -3.74 7.30 -30.41
N GLU A 118 -3.30 6.14 -29.95
CA GLU A 118 -4.17 4.96 -29.82
C GLU A 118 -5.33 5.21 -28.83
N VAL A 119 -5.04 5.88 -27.71
CA VAL A 119 -6.07 6.29 -26.76
C VAL A 119 -7.12 7.19 -27.42
N LEU A 120 -6.69 8.20 -28.18
CA LEU A 120 -7.60 9.09 -28.90
C LEU A 120 -8.40 8.33 -29.97
N ASP A 121 -7.78 7.40 -30.70
CA ASP A 121 -8.46 6.58 -31.72
C ASP A 121 -9.55 5.68 -31.11
N ILE A 122 -9.30 5.10 -29.92
CA ILE A 122 -10.30 4.32 -29.17
C ILE A 122 -11.47 5.21 -28.74
N VAL A 123 -11.17 6.41 -28.20
CA VAL A 123 -12.21 7.34 -27.76
C VAL A 123 -13.03 7.85 -28.95
N LYS A 124 -12.40 8.15 -30.08
CA LYS A 124 -13.12 8.53 -31.32
C LYS A 124 -14.02 7.41 -31.81
N SER A 125 -13.57 6.16 -31.74
CA SER A 125 -14.39 5.00 -32.11
C SER A 125 -15.62 4.87 -31.20
N PHE A 126 -15.44 5.07 -29.89
CA PHE A 126 -16.55 5.11 -28.94
C PHE A 126 -17.54 6.24 -29.22
N LEU A 127 -17.05 7.46 -29.49
CA LEU A 127 -17.89 8.62 -29.80
C LEU A 127 -18.59 8.50 -31.15
N ALA A 128 -18.02 7.75 -32.10
CA ALA A 128 -18.69 7.42 -33.35
C ALA A 128 -19.85 6.43 -33.14
N GLU A 129 -19.71 5.49 -32.20
CA GLU A 129 -20.78 4.56 -31.79
C GLU A 129 -21.87 5.28 -30.96
N PHE A 130 -21.47 6.21 -30.09
CA PHE A 130 -22.34 6.93 -29.17
C PHE A 130 -22.17 8.46 -29.27
N SER A 131 -22.70 9.04 -30.35
CA SER A 131 -22.53 10.47 -30.67
C SER A 131 -23.17 11.44 -29.68
N SER A 132 -24.06 10.97 -28.80
CA SER A 132 -24.62 11.76 -27.70
C SER A 132 -23.61 12.07 -26.59
N GLU A 133 -22.50 11.33 -26.53
CA GLU A 133 -21.54 11.41 -25.43
C GLU A 133 -20.44 12.42 -25.69
N ALA A 134 -19.72 12.82 -24.64
CA ALA A 134 -18.50 13.61 -24.72
C ALA A 134 -17.49 13.03 -23.73
N VAL A 135 -16.20 13.00 -24.09
CA VAL A 135 -15.16 12.44 -23.22
C VAL A 135 -14.12 13.50 -22.90
N LEU A 136 -13.92 13.76 -21.61
CA LEU A 136 -12.93 14.70 -21.11
C LEU A 136 -11.60 13.99 -20.91
N ILE A 137 -10.51 14.58 -21.37
CA ILE A 137 -9.17 14.02 -21.23
C ILE A 137 -8.25 15.06 -20.58
N ARG A 138 -7.68 14.70 -19.43
CA ARG A 138 -6.57 15.42 -18.82
C ARG A 138 -5.25 14.80 -19.29
N VAL A 139 -4.39 15.61 -19.90
CA VAL A 139 -3.04 15.20 -20.30
C VAL A 139 -2.02 15.80 -19.33
N LYS A 140 -1.20 14.95 -18.72
CA LYS A 140 -0.13 15.32 -17.79
C LYS A 140 1.23 14.97 -18.38
N PRO A 141 2.08 15.97 -18.68
CA PRO A 141 3.47 15.72 -19.06
C PRO A 141 4.28 15.12 -17.89
N GLU A 142 4.87 13.94 -18.08
CA GLU A 142 5.85 13.31 -17.15
C GLU A 142 7.31 13.63 -17.54
N SER A 143 7.54 14.40 -18.62
CA SER A 143 8.88 14.75 -19.12
C SER A 143 9.47 16.01 -18.47
N PHE A 144 10.80 16.15 -18.51
CA PHE A 144 11.52 17.39 -18.18
C PHE A 144 11.23 18.53 -19.18
N GLU A 145 10.92 18.23 -20.44
CA GLU A 145 10.61 19.21 -21.50
C GLU A 145 9.09 19.46 -21.66
N LYS A 146 8.45 19.91 -20.58
CA LYS A 146 6.97 20.09 -20.50
C LYS A 146 6.35 20.94 -21.62
N ASN A 147 7.13 21.84 -22.22
CA ASN A 147 6.66 22.73 -23.29
C ASN A 147 6.43 22.01 -24.63
N THR A 148 7.07 20.86 -24.86
CA THR A 148 6.99 20.13 -26.13
C THR A 148 5.69 19.33 -26.25
N VAL A 149 5.09 18.90 -25.13
CA VAL A 149 3.86 18.08 -25.15
C VAL A 149 2.68 18.82 -25.77
N ASN A 150 2.52 20.13 -25.52
CA ASN A 150 1.45 20.90 -26.17
C ASN A 150 1.57 20.87 -27.69
N GLN A 151 2.78 21.11 -28.20
CA GLN A 151 3.05 21.13 -29.63
C GLN A 151 2.84 19.75 -30.26
N MET A 152 3.29 18.69 -29.59
CA MET A 152 3.05 17.32 -30.04
C MET A 152 1.56 16.97 -30.07
N VAL A 153 0.78 17.35 -29.04
CA VAL A 153 -0.67 17.12 -29.02
C VAL A 153 -1.35 17.93 -30.13
N GLN A 154 -1.00 19.20 -30.32
CA GLN A 154 -1.53 20.02 -31.42
C GLN A 154 -1.20 19.41 -32.79
N SER A 155 0.02 18.94 -33.00
CA SER A 155 0.43 18.27 -34.23
C SER A 155 -0.31 16.95 -34.45
N LEU A 156 -0.60 16.22 -33.36
CA LEU A 156 -1.30 14.94 -33.42
C LEU A 156 -2.78 15.11 -33.82
N ILE A 157 -3.44 16.14 -33.30
CA ILE A 157 -4.87 16.39 -33.57
C ILE A 157 -5.11 17.24 -34.83
N GLY A 158 -4.14 18.07 -35.24
CA GLY A 158 -4.27 18.97 -36.38
C GLY A 158 -5.52 19.87 -36.27
N ASN A 159 -6.31 19.93 -37.36
CA ASN A 159 -7.55 20.71 -37.45
C ASN A 159 -8.82 19.86 -37.22
N ASP A 160 -8.68 18.70 -36.60
CA ASP A 160 -9.78 17.76 -36.39
C ASP A 160 -10.84 18.35 -35.44
N GLN A 161 -12.07 18.52 -35.96
CA GLN A 161 -13.19 19.12 -35.25
C GLN A 161 -13.80 18.21 -34.17
N THR A 162 -13.35 16.95 -34.07
CA THR A 162 -13.70 16.04 -32.97
C THR A 162 -13.01 16.43 -31.65
N PHE A 163 -12.10 17.41 -31.65
CA PHE A 163 -11.45 17.91 -30.44
C PHE A 163 -11.99 19.29 -30.04
N TYR A 164 -12.35 19.43 -28.77
CA TYR A 164 -12.64 20.71 -28.13
C TYR A 164 -11.41 21.18 -27.36
N VAL A 165 -10.75 22.22 -27.89
CA VAL A 165 -9.46 22.74 -27.39
C VAL A 165 -9.52 24.18 -26.90
N THR A 166 -10.71 24.79 -26.88
CA THR A 166 -10.90 26.17 -26.44
C THR A 166 -11.04 26.24 -24.91
N SER A 167 -10.67 27.38 -24.32
CA SER A 167 -10.71 27.57 -22.86
C SER A 167 -12.09 27.97 -22.31
N GLY A 168 -13.06 28.28 -23.16
CA GLY A 168 -14.42 28.61 -22.72
C GLY A 168 -15.17 27.37 -22.26
N MET A 169 -15.91 27.46 -21.15
CA MET A 169 -16.76 26.38 -20.67
C MET A 169 -17.92 26.12 -21.65
N PRO A 170 -18.02 24.93 -22.27
CA PRO A 170 -19.07 24.65 -23.25
C PRO A 170 -20.36 24.18 -22.58
N ASN A 171 -21.43 24.22 -23.37
CA ASN A 171 -22.64 23.45 -23.11
C ASN A 171 -22.56 22.06 -23.78
N MET A 172 -23.49 21.19 -23.40
CA MET A 172 -23.54 19.82 -23.93
C MET A 172 -23.64 19.77 -25.46
N GLY A 173 -24.48 20.60 -26.08
CA GLY A 173 -24.65 20.62 -27.53
C GLY A 173 -23.35 20.92 -28.29
N GLN A 174 -22.44 21.68 -27.69
CA GLN A 174 -21.13 21.99 -28.29
C GLN A 174 -20.11 20.85 -28.21
N VAL A 175 -20.26 19.93 -27.25
CA VAL A 175 -19.26 18.88 -26.95
C VAL A 175 -19.71 17.46 -27.30
N ARG A 176 -20.98 17.23 -27.66
CA ARG A 176 -21.42 15.92 -28.14
C ARG A 176 -20.59 15.43 -29.32
N GLY A 177 -20.18 14.17 -29.27
CA GLY A 177 -19.30 13.54 -30.24
C GLY A 177 -17.85 14.04 -30.20
N LYS A 178 -17.44 14.80 -29.17
CA LYS A 178 -16.10 15.38 -29.06
C LYS A 178 -15.29 14.89 -27.87
N ILE A 179 -13.99 14.92 -28.06
CA ILE A 179 -12.96 14.80 -27.04
C ILE A 179 -12.66 16.20 -26.51
N VAL A 180 -12.83 16.41 -25.21
CA VAL A 180 -12.65 17.70 -24.55
C VAL A 180 -11.36 17.67 -23.75
N PHE A 181 -10.35 18.44 -24.16
CA PHE A 181 -9.13 18.52 -23.38
C PHE A 181 -9.28 19.39 -22.14
N LEU A 182 -8.48 19.11 -21.13
CA LEU A 182 -8.44 19.86 -19.87
C LEU A 182 -7.06 20.45 -19.62
N GLN A 183 -6.99 21.78 -19.57
CA GLN A 183 -5.75 22.51 -19.35
C GLN A 183 -5.46 22.73 -17.87
N LYS A 184 -4.21 22.50 -17.48
CA LYS A 184 -3.67 22.78 -16.15
C LYS A 184 -2.15 22.84 -16.18
N SER A 185 -1.59 23.79 -15.45
CA SER A 185 -0.13 23.97 -15.32
C SER A 185 0.52 24.16 -16.70
N THR A 186 1.28 23.18 -17.18
CA THR A 186 2.04 23.28 -18.44
C THR A 186 1.24 22.85 -19.65
N PHE A 187 0.14 22.12 -19.51
CA PHE A 187 -0.73 21.75 -20.62
C PHE A 187 -1.84 22.80 -20.79
N THR A 188 -1.98 23.37 -21.99
CA THR A 188 -2.75 24.61 -22.26
C THR A 188 -3.86 24.44 -23.29
N LEU A 189 -4.33 23.22 -23.54
CA LEU A 189 -5.42 22.94 -24.48
C LEU A 189 -6.72 22.61 -23.74
N GLY A 190 -7.82 23.21 -24.19
CA GLY A 190 -9.16 22.93 -23.71
C GLY A 190 -9.55 23.71 -22.44
N ILE A 191 -10.49 23.15 -21.68
CA ILE A 191 -11.15 23.85 -20.58
C ILE A 191 -10.24 23.90 -19.35
N PRO A 192 -10.15 25.02 -18.61
CA PRO A 192 -9.33 25.08 -17.41
C PRO A 192 -9.85 24.17 -16.30
N LEU A 193 -8.91 23.56 -15.58
CA LEU A 193 -9.16 22.55 -14.56
C LEU A 193 -8.70 22.98 -13.17
N ILE A 194 -9.65 23.06 -12.24
CA ILE A 194 -9.40 23.15 -10.80
C ILE A 194 -9.24 21.72 -10.26
N ASP A 195 -8.15 21.49 -9.54
CA ASP A 195 -7.86 20.21 -8.89
C ASP A 195 -7.98 20.47 -7.40
N THR A 196 -8.95 19.84 -6.73
CA THR A 196 -9.22 20.03 -5.29
C THR A 196 -8.18 19.28 -4.43
N ALA A 197 -7.30 18.50 -5.07
CA ALA A 197 -6.17 17.82 -4.46
C ALA A 197 -5.09 18.81 -3.95
N GLU A 198 -4.91 18.87 -2.63
CA GLU A 198 -3.72 19.48 -2.01
C GLU A 198 -2.46 18.63 -2.26
N LYS A 199 -1.28 19.24 -2.13
CA LYS A 199 0.01 18.52 -2.22
C LYS A 199 0.05 17.43 -1.14
N GLY A 200 0.29 16.18 -1.54
CA GLY A 200 0.29 15.05 -0.60
C GLY A 200 -1.07 14.34 -0.44
N SER A 201 -2.02 14.56 -1.37
CA SER A 201 -3.38 14.00 -1.30
C SER A 201 -3.58 12.60 -1.84
N LYS A 202 -2.53 12.08 -2.45
CA LYS A 202 -2.50 10.73 -3.02
C LYS A 202 -1.93 9.73 -2.03
N GLU A 203 -1.08 10.17 -1.11
CA GLU A 203 -0.46 9.35 -0.07
C GLU A 203 -1.47 9.01 1.04
N VAL A 204 -1.68 7.72 1.27
CA VAL A 204 -2.65 7.21 2.24
C VAL A 204 -1.92 6.49 3.36
N THR A 205 -1.86 7.12 4.53
CA THR A 205 -1.39 6.46 5.78
C THR A 205 -2.53 5.75 6.49
N ASN A 206 -3.75 6.30 6.42
CA ASN A 206 -4.96 5.76 7.01
C ASN A 206 -6.16 6.08 6.11
N VAL A 207 -6.98 5.08 5.81
CA VAL A 207 -8.16 5.21 4.93
C VAL A 207 -9.18 6.20 5.48
N LYS A 208 -9.42 6.23 6.81
CA LYS A 208 -10.37 7.20 7.41
C LYS A 208 -9.95 8.65 7.18
N ASN A 209 -8.65 8.93 7.20
CA ASN A 209 -8.15 10.27 6.91
C ASN A 209 -8.37 10.63 5.44
N LYS A 210 -8.32 9.65 4.53
CA LYS A 210 -8.63 9.85 3.12
C LYS A 210 -10.11 10.16 2.92
N ASP A 211 -11.01 9.45 3.59
CA ASP A 211 -12.46 9.71 3.53
C ASP A 211 -12.80 11.17 3.89
N ASN A 212 -12.27 11.67 5.01
CA ASN A 212 -12.48 13.06 5.44
C ASN A 212 -11.96 14.09 4.41
N ARG A 213 -10.83 13.80 3.75
CA ARG A 213 -10.29 14.66 2.70
C ARG A 213 -11.14 14.65 1.44
N ILE A 214 -11.66 13.47 1.07
CA ILE A 214 -12.59 13.34 -0.04
C ILE A 214 -13.87 14.15 0.25
N MET A 215 -14.41 14.09 1.48
CA MET A 215 -15.57 14.92 1.87
C MET A 215 -15.30 16.41 1.66
N HIS A 216 -14.16 16.90 2.14
CA HIS A 216 -13.78 18.31 1.99
C HIS A 216 -13.64 18.69 0.50
N GLN A 217 -12.98 17.85 -0.30
CA GLN A 217 -12.80 18.06 -1.73
C GLN A 217 -14.11 18.07 -2.51
N LEU A 218 -15.05 17.18 -2.16
CA LEU A 218 -16.39 17.14 -2.75
C LEU A 218 -17.22 18.37 -2.36
N SER A 219 -17.06 18.90 -1.15
CA SER A 219 -17.67 20.17 -0.75
C SER A 219 -17.15 21.33 -1.61
N GLN A 220 -15.84 21.44 -1.77
CA GLN A 220 -15.22 22.45 -2.64
C GLN A 220 -15.67 22.29 -4.11
N ALA A 221 -15.81 21.06 -4.59
CA ALA A 221 -16.32 20.80 -5.92
C ALA A 221 -17.79 21.26 -6.07
N THR A 222 -18.60 21.06 -5.04
CA THR A 222 -20.00 21.50 -5.01
C THR A 222 -20.11 23.03 -5.09
N GLU A 223 -19.26 23.75 -4.35
CA GLU A 223 -19.21 25.21 -4.37
C GLU A 223 -18.74 25.79 -5.72
N ALA A 224 -17.84 25.09 -6.41
CA ALA A 224 -17.28 25.53 -7.68
C ALA A 224 -18.08 25.07 -8.92
N CYS A 225 -19.01 24.13 -8.77
CA CYS A 225 -19.86 23.67 -9.87
C CYS A 225 -20.64 24.82 -10.53
N GLY A 226 -20.82 24.71 -11.85
CA GLY A 226 -21.48 25.74 -12.65
C GLY A 226 -20.62 26.96 -13.00
N GLY A 227 -19.37 27.04 -12.51
CA GLY A 227 -18.40 28.04 -12.95
C GLY A 227 -17.77 27.74 -14.31
N ASP A 228 -16.78 28.55 -14.67
CA ASP A 228 -16.07 28.46 -15.97
C ASP A 228 -14.95 27.40 -16.01
N ASN A 229 -14.78 26.63 -14.93
CA ASN A 229 -13.73 25.62 -14.81
C ASN A 229 -14.32 24.24 -14.58
N ALA A 230 -13.67 23.21 -15.13
CA ALA A 230 -13.91 21.85 -14.70
C ALA A 230 -13.30 21.67 -13.30
N VAL A 231 -13.98 20.93 -12.42
CA VAL A 231 -13.51 20.69 -11.05
C VAL A 231 -13.30 19.20 -10.86
N LEU A 232 -12.14 18.81 -10.36
CA LEU A 232 -11.71 17.42 -10.24
C LEU A 232 -11.38 17.06 -8.81
N THR A 233 -11.92 15.92 -8.38
CA THR A 233 -11.67 15.29 -7.10
C THR A 233 -11.14 13.86 -7.31
N TYR A 234 -10.05 13.53 -6.63
CA TYR A 234 -9.45 12.20 -6.65
C TYR A 234 -9.84 11.39 -5.42
N THR A 235 -10.58 10.31 -5.66
CA THR A 235 -10.85 9.29 -4.63
C THR A 235 -9.73 8.25 -4.58
N SER A 236 -8.93 8.15 -5.65
CA SER A 236 -7.73 7.31 -5.72
C SER A 236 -6.65 7.68 -4.71
N GLY A 237 -5.78 6.72 -4.39
CA GLY A 237 -4.65 6.93 -3.50
C GLY A 237 -3.80 5.68 -3.33
N THR A 238 -2.57 5.86 -2.85
CA THR A 238 -1.61 4.80 -2.55
C THR A 238 -0.93 5.08 -1.22
N GLY A 239 -0.64 4.07 -0.43
CA GLY A 239 0.20 4.21 0.76
C GLY A 239 1.69 4.02 0.47
N PHE A 240 2.05 3.72 -0.78
CA PHE A 240 3.44 3.66 -1.24
C PHE A 240 4.16 4.98 -0.96
N GLY A 241 5.37 4.91 -0.39
CA GLY A 241 6.13 6.09 0.05
C GLY A 241 5.79 6.57 1.47
N THR A 242 4.86 5.92 2.18
CA THR A 242 4.58 6.20 3.60
C THR A 242 4.93 5.02 4.51
N PHE A 243 5.52 5.29 5.67
CA PHE A 243 5.94 4.24 6.62
C PHE A 243 4.77 3.35 7.10
N TRP A 244 3.62 3.95 7.37
CA TRP A 244 2.44 3.26 7.90
C TRP A 244 1.50 2.71 6.81
N GLY A 245 1.56 3.24 5.59
CA GLY A 245 0.71 2.86 4.46
C GLY A 245 1.38 1.96 3.43
N MET A 246 2.63 1.53 3.64
CA MET A 246 3.44 0.81 2.63
C MET A 246 2.78 -0.43 2.01
N PHE A 247 1.76 -1.02 2.65
CA PHE A 247 1.01 -2.17 2.13
C PHE A 247 -0.38 -1.81 1.54
N LEU A 248 -0.71 -0.52 1.46
CA LEU A 248 -1.94 -0.01 0.86
C LEU A 248 -1.71 0.31 -0.61
N THR A 249 -1.77 -0.73 -1.44
CA THR A 249 -1.78 -0.58 -2.90
C THR A 249 -2.98 0.24 -3.37
N PRO A 250 -2.95 0.87 -4.57
CA PRO A 250 -4.11 1.53 -5.16
C PRO A 250 -5.38 0.67 -5.11
N LYS A 251 -5.25 -0.62 -5.44
CA LYS A 251 -6.32 -1.62 -5.32
C LYS A 251 -6.90 -1.71 -3.91
N ARG A 252 -6.07 -1.89 -2.88
CA ARG A 252 -6.52 -2.01 -1.48
C ARG A 252 -7.13 -0.73 -0.92
N VAL A 253 -6.71 0.43 -1.43
CA VAL A 253 -7.34 1.71 -1.11
C VAL A 253 -8.72 1.76 -1.75
N ALA A 254 -8.83 1.45 -3.05
CA ALA A 254 -10.08 1.46 -3.80
C ALA A 254 -11.13 0.48 -3.22
N GLU A 255 -10.73 -0.71 -2.80
CA GLU A 255 -11.59 -1.71 -2.14
C GLU A 255 -12.34 -1.14 -0.92
N LYS A 256 -11.76 -0.15 -0.24
CA LYS A 256 -12.36 0.48 0.95
C LYS A 256 -13.01 1.82 0.64
N VAL A 257 -12.37 2.64 -0.19
CA VAL A 257 -12.84 3.99 -0.51
C VAL A 257 -14.05 3.95 -1.44
N ASN A 258 -14.08 3.07 -2.44
CA ASN A 258 -15.17 3.05 -3.43
C ASN A 258 -16.55 2.75 -2.81
N PRO A 259 -16.72 1.75 -1.92
CA PRO A 259 -17.97 1.55 -1.21
C PRO A 259 -18.38 2.76 -0.35
N TRP A 260 -17.42 3.40 0.32
CA TRP A 260 -17.67 4.57 1.16
C TRP A 260 -18.09 5.79 0.31
N VAL A 261 -17.42 6.06 -0.82
CA VAL A 261 -17.81 7.13 -1.76
C VAL A 261 -19.22 6.89 -2.28
N ASN A 262 -19.55 5.66 -2.65
CA ASN A 262 -20.91 5.31 -3.06
C ASN A 262 -21.94 5.61 -1.96
N GLN A 263 -21.64 5.24 -0.71
CA GLN A 263 -22.52 5.52 0.43
C GLN A 263 -22.68 7.04 0.64
N TYR A 264 -21.57 7.79 0.58
CA TYR A 264 -21.57 9.24 0.75
C TYR A 264 -22.44 9.94 -0.32
N LEU A 265 -22.24 9.62 -1.61
CA LEU A 265 -23.00 10.23 -2.70
C LEU A 265 -24.50 9.90 -2.62
N ARG A 266 -24.86 8.69 -2.18
CA ARG A 266 -26.26 8.26 -2.03
C ARG A 266 -27.02 9.04 -0.95
N GLN A 267 -26.34 9.62 0.03
CA GLN A 267 -26.98 10.46 1.06
C GLN A 267 -27.67 11.68 0.47
N PHE A 268 -27.21 12.16 -0.70
CA PHE A 268 -27.76 13.33 -1.37
C PHE A 268 -28.89 13.00 -2.36
N TYR A 269 -29.27 11.72 -2.51
CA TYR A 269 -30.34 11.32 -3.44
C TYR A 269 -31.72 11.90 -3.11
N PRO A 270 -32.09 12.09 -1.83
CA PRO A 270 -33.34 12.76 -1.46
C PRO A 270 -33.36 14.26 -1.80
N ASN A 271 -32.20 14.89 -2.04
CA ASN A 271 -32.13 16.33 -2.27
C ASN A 271 -32.66 16.70 -3.66
N GLN A 272 -33.38 17.81 -3.75
CA GLN A 272 -33.90 18.38 -4.99
C GLN A 272 -33.70 19.91 -4.99
N PRO A 273 -32.86 20.49 -5.87
CA PRO A 273 -31.95 19.79 -6.79
C PRO A 273 -30.79 19.10 -6.05
N ARG A 274 -30.29 18.01 -6.64
CA ARG A 274 -29.08 17.32 -6.16
C ARG A 274 -27.82 18.19 -6.33
N PRO A 275 -26.84 18.10 -5.40
CA PRO A 275 -25.56 18.77 -5.56
C PRO A 275 -24.77 18.19 -6.75
N CYS A 276 -24.02 19.05 -7.43
CA CYS A 276 -23.02 18.68 -8.42
C CYS A 276 -21.68 18.46 -7.73
N PHE A 277 -20.91 17.46 -8.15
CA PHE A 277 -19.60 17.15 -7.59
C PHE A 277 -18.45 17.28 -8.61
N GLY A 278 -18.72 17.85 -9.79
CA GLY A 278 -17.75 17.92 -10.88
C GLY A 278 -17.28 16.52 -11.32
N ILE A 279 -15.99 16.36 -11.55
CA ILE A 279 -15.36 15.11 -11.95
C ILE A 279 -14.91 14.35 -10.71
N ILE A 280 -15.34 13.09 -10.60
CA ILE A 280 -14.88 12.16 -9.56
C ILE A 280 -13.99 11.10 -10.22
N ALA A 281 -12.67 11.23 -10.05
CA ALA A 281 -11.70 10.27 -10.58
C ALA A 281 -11.38 9.17 -9.57
N MET A 282 -11.54 7.92 -10.00
CA MET A 282 -11.51 6.71 -9.17
C MET A 282 -10.46 5.70 -9.67
N ASP A 283 -9.95 4.87 -8.77
CA ASP A 283 -9.23 3.64 -9.09
C ASP A 283 -10.20 2.46 -9.01
N PHE A 284 -10.14 1.52 -9.94
CA PHE A 284 -10.97 0.30 -9.98
C PHE A 284 -12.48 0.51 -9.70
N PRO A 285 -13.16 1.50 -10.32
CA PRO A 285 -14.56 1.75 -10.03
C PRO A 285 -15.44 0.58 -10.49
N GLY A 286 -16.27 0.07 -9.58
CA GLY A 286 -17.32 -0.90 -9.91
C GLY A 286 -18.50 -0.21 -10.60
N ILE A 287 -19.30 -0.99 -11.33
CA ILE A 287 -20.37 -0.47 -12.19
C ILE A 287 -21.44 0.27 -11.38
N ASP A 288 -21.77 -0.19 -10.17
CA ASP A 288 -22.78 0.47 -9.33
C ASP A 288 -22.27 1.81 -8.80
N LEU A 289 -20.97 1.94 -8.54
CA LEU A 289 -20.38 3.23 -8.17
C LEU A 289 -20.40 4.20 -9.35
N ILE A 290 -20.05 3.75 -10.56
CA ILE A 290 -20.13 4.59 -11.77
C ILE A 290 -21.57 5.08 -11.98
N GLN A 291 -22.54 4.18 -11.87
CA GLN A 291 -23.96 4.54 -11.98
C GLN A 291 -24.42 5.47 -10.85
N THR A 292 -23.89 5.32 -9.63
CA THR A 292 -24.18 6.23 -8.54
C THR A 292 -23.72 7.66 -8.85
N VAL A 293 -22.55 7.81 -9.48
CA VAL A 293 -22.01 9.10 -9.94
C VAL A 293 -22.84 9.66 -11.10
N VAL A 294 -23.23 8.84 -12.08
CA VAL A 294 -24.11 9.27 -13.18
C VAL A 294 -25.47 9.75 -12.64
N ALA A 295 -26.04 9.03 -11.68
CA ALA A 295 -27.35 9.31 -11.11
C ALA A 295 -27.38 10.59 -10.26
N SER A 296 -26.24 11.10 -9.77
CA SER A 296 -26.22 12.38 -9.03
C SER A 296 -26.72 13.55 -9.90
N TYR A 297 -26.62 13.44 -11.22
CA TYR A 297 -27.13 14.42 -12.17
C TYR A 297 -28.45 14.00 -12.85
N VAL A 298 -28.54 12.77 -13.37
CA VAL A 298 -29.63 12.35 -14.29
C VAL A 298 -31.03 12.39 -13.64
N LEU A 299 -31.14 12.19 -12.34
CA LEU A 299 -32.45 12.19 -11.64
C LEU A 299 -33.03 13.58 -11.35
N GLN A 300 -32.41 14.67 -11.83
CA GLN A 300 -33.05 15.99 -11.87
C GLN A 300 -34.04 16.18 -13.03
N THR A 301 -34.02 15.30 -14.05
CA THR A 301 -34.78 15.51 -15.30
C THR A 301 -35.97 14.57 -15.51
N ASN A 302 -36.10 13.50 -14.71
CA ASN A 302 -37.20 12.54 -14.80
C ASN A 302 -37.91 12.37 -13.45
N CYS A 303 -38.96 13.15 -13.22
CA CYS A 303 -39.98 12.81 -12.24
C CYS A 303 -40.84 11.65 -12.79
N ASN A 304 -40.54 10.41 -12.37
CA ASN A 304 -41.58 9.40 -12.18
C ASN A 304 -41.13 8.37 -11.11
N PRO A 305 -41.67 8.39 -9.89
CA PRO A 305 -41.26 7.50 -8.82
C PRO A 305 -42.03 6.19 -8.92
N GLN A 306 -41.43 5.17 -9.53
CA GLN A 306 -41.80 3.78 -9.27
C GLN A 306 -40.54 2.98 -8.94
N PHE A 307 -39.96 3.25 -7.78
CA PHE A 307 -39.19 2.23 -7.07
C PHE A 307 -39.60 2.24 -5.60
N SER A 308 -40.11 1.08 -5.19
CA SER A 308 -40.84 0.79 -3.96
C SER A 308 -40.20 1.37 -2.70
N SER A 309 -41.01 2.11 -1.95
CA SER A 309 -40.86 2.28 -0.51
C SER A 309 -40.97 0.92 0.20
N ARG A 310 -40.05 0.63 1.12
CA ARG A 310 -40.31 -0.19 2.31
C ARG A 310 -39.22 0.02 3.38
N LEU A 311 -39.58 0.93 4.28
CA LEU A 311 -39.40 1.02 5.74
C LEU A 311 -38.17 0.36 6.42
N TYR A 312 -37.47 1.26 7.14
CA TYR A 312 -36.70 1.14 8.38
C TYR A 312 -37.00 -0.06 9.30
N GLU A 313 -35.94 -0.65 9.86
CA GLU A 313 -35.66 -0.64 11.31
C GLU A 313 -34.24 -1.16 11.60
N SER A 314 -33.53 -0.46 12.49
CA SER A 314 -32.19 -0.82 12.99
C SER A 314 -32.34 -1.48 14.36
N PRO A 315 -31.72 -2.63 14.65
CA PRO A 315 -31.57 -3.09 16.02
C PRO A 315 -30.17 -2.74 16.56
N GLY A 316 -30.17 -1.72 17.43
CA GLY A 316 -29.69 -1.79 18.82
C GLY A 316 -28.41 -2.57 19.13
N ALA A 317 -27.44 -1.84 19.65
CA ALA A 317 -26.32 -2.35 20.44
C ALA A 317 -26.83 -3.21 21.61
N GLY A 318 -26.35 -4.45 21.71
CA GLY A 318 -26.55 -5.28 22.89
C GLY A 318 -25.53 -4.95 23.97
N GLU A 319 -25.98 -4.31 25.04
CA GLU A 319 -25.29 -4.30 26.33
C GLU A 319 -25.20 -5.72 26.90
N MET A 320 -24.00 -6.13 27.32
CA MET A 320 -23.82 -7.31 28.18
C MET A 320 -24.00 -6.88 29.63
N SER A 321 -24.98 -7.47 30.31
CA SER A 321 -25.14 -7.40 31.76
C SER A 321 -24.25 -8.44 32.44
N ILE A 322 -23.51 -8.02 33.47
CA ILE A 322 -22.75 -8.90 34.36
C ILE A 322 -23.56 -9.04 35.66
N SER A 323 -23.91 -10.27 36.02
CA SER A 323 -24.41 -10.60 37.35
C SER A 323 -23.29 -11.19 38.20
N MET A 324 -23.16 -10.70 39.42
CA MET A 324 -22.18 -11.14 40.41
C MET A 324 -22.94 -11.85 41.53
N THR A 325 -22.58 -13.08 41.86
CA THR A 325 -22.99 -13.71 43.13
C THR A 325 -21.74 -14.08 43.92
N LYS A 326 -21.74 -13.68 45.20
CA LYS A 326 -20.68 -13.91 46.16
C LYS A 326 -21.20 -14.89 47.20
N ALA A 327 -20.52 -16.02 47.37
CA ALA A 327 -20.64 -16.87 48.55
C ALA A 327 -19.25 -17.37 48.93
N ASP A 328 -18.85 -17.03 50.17
CA ASP A 328 -17.91 -17.72 51.03
C ASP A 328 -16.51 -18.10 50.50
N GLY A 329 -15.61 -17.11 50.54
CA GLY A 329 -14.36 -17.29 51.29
C GLY A 329 -13.19 -18.10 50.70
N VAL A 330 -13.27 -18.66 49.48
CA VAL A 330 -12.09 -19.31 48.85
C VAL A 330 -12.06 -19.09 47.34
N THR A 331 -11.02 -18.43 46.81
CA THR A 331 -10.78 -18.31 45.36
C THR A 331 -9.94 -19.49 44.88
N VAL A 332 -10.59 -20.55 44.39
CA VAL A 332 -9.92 -21.61 43.62
C VAL A 332 -10.10 -21.31 42.14
N LEU A 333 -9.02 -20.89 41.47
CA LEU A 333 -8.95 -20.78 40.01
C LEU A 333 -8.72 -22.19 39.43
N THR A 334 -9.79 -22.84 38.97
CA THR A 334 -9.70 -24.00 38.09
C THR A 334 -9.90 -23.53 36.64
N LEU A 335 -8.84 -23.65 35.82
CA LEU A 335 -8.87 -23.31 34.41
C LEU A 335 -9.02 -24.61 33.59
N SER A 336 -10.21 -24.87 33.08
CA SER A 336 -10.45 -25.92 32.08
C SER A 336 -10.26 -25.33 30.67
N SER A 337 -9.28 -25.82 29.91
CA SER A 337 -9.04 -25.44 28.52
C SER A 337 -9.84 -26.31 27.54
N ASP A 338 -10.49 -25.69 26.55
CA ASP A 338 -11.21 -26.31 25.43
C ASP A 338 -10.24 -27.02 24.43
N PRO A 339 -10.50 -28.27 23.97
CA PRO A 339 -9.61 -29.03 23.10
C PRO A 339 -9.59 -28.64 21.60
N LYS A 340 -10.19 -27.53 21.15
CA LYS A 340 -10.33 -27.23 19.71
C LYS A 340 -9.85 -25.84 19.23
N SER A 341 -8.66 -25.41 19.66
CA SER A 341 -7.98 -24.26 19.04
C SER A 341 -6.71 -24.67 18.30
N PRO A 342 -6.53 -24.30 17.02
CA PRO A 342 -5.29 -24.55 16.30
C PRO A 342 -4.22 -23.57 16.82
N TRP A 343 -3.02 -24.09 17.10
CA TRP A 343 -1.81 -23.46 17.68
C TRP A 343 -1.79 -23.43 19.23
N PRO A 344 -1.03 -24.38 19.85
CA PRO A 344 0.41 -24.17 19.96
C PRO A 344 1.29 -25.45 19.87
N PRO A 345 2.41 -25.42 19.13
CA PRO A 345 3.56 -26.29 19.44
C PRO A 345 4.79 -25.50 19.94
N ILE A 346 4.75 -24.16 19.97
CA ILE A 346 5.92 -23.35 20.37
C ILE A 346 6.10 -23.34 21.91
N CYS A 347 5.01 -23.26 22.68
CA CYS A 347 5.08 -23.31 24.16
C CYS A 347 5.47 -24.68 24.72
N GLN A 348 5.32 -25.77 23.95
CA GLN A 348 5.75 -27.10 24.38
C GLN A 348 7.24 -27.33 24.10
N ILE A 349 7.76 -26.84 22.98
CA ILE A 349 9.20 -26.94 22.65
C ILE A 349 10.04 -26.13 23.66
N PHE A 350 9.58 -24.96 24.10
CA PHE A 350 10.25 -24.18 25.15
C PHE A 350 10.19 -24.83 26.55
N LYS A 351 9.23 -25.73 26.80
CA LYS A 351 9.12 -26.45 28.08
C LYS A 351 10.15 -27.57 28.22
N VAL A 352 10.54 -28.20 27.11
CA VAL A 352 11.47 -29.35 27.11
C VAL A 352 12.93 -28.94 27.32
N LEU A 353 13.32 -27.72 26.91
CA LEU A 353 14.69 -27.19 27.08
C LEU A 353 14.98 -26.67 28.51
N CYS A 354 13.98 -26.57 29.39
CA CYS A 354 14.12 -25.96 30.72
C CYS A 354 14.21 -26.96 31.89
N TYR A 355 14.29 -28.26 31.65
CA TYR A 355 14.49 -29.24 32.73
C TYR A 355 15.99 -29.51 32.97
N ASN A 356 16.66 -28.52 33.55
CA ASN A 356 17.89 -28.74 34.31
C ASN A 356 17.85 -27.86 35.58
N PRO A 357 17.94 -28.41 36.81
CA PRO A 357 17.61 -27.70 38.05
C PRO A 357 18.45 -26.44 38.33
N VAL A 358 19.56 -26.26 37.62
CA VAL A 358 20.47 -25.11 37.75
C VAL A 358 19.96 -23.87 36.98
N CYS A 359 19.02 -24.02 36.05
CA CYS A 359 18.53 -22.92 35.20
C CYS A 359 17.32 -22.15 35.74
N CYS A 360 16.69 -22.59 36.83
CA CYS A 360 15.39 -22.06 37.29
C CYS A 360 15.43 -21.12 38.51
N SER A 361 16.59 -20.75 39.05
CA SER A 361 16.64 -19.72 40.09
C SER A 361 16.64 -18.32 39.47
N VAL A 362 15.46 -17.68 39.42
CA VAL A 362 15.34 -16.26 39.10
C VAL A 362 15.93 -15.47 40.28
N SER A 363 17.17 -14.99 40.14
CA SER A 363 17.78 -14.12 41.15
C SER A 363 17.00 -12.80 41.21
N GLN A 364 16.31 -12.56 42.33
CA GLN A 364 15.64 -11.29 42.62
C GLN A 364 16.63 -10.12 42.74
N HIS A 365 17.94 -10.38 42.87
CA HIS A 365 18.95 -9.35 43.15
C HIS A 365 19.52 -8.66 41.89
N LEU A 366 19.44 -9.29 40.71
CA LEU A 366 19.81 -8.66 39.43
C LEU A 366 18.86 -7.54 38.98
N ARG A 367 17.73 -7.33 39.68
CA ARG A 367 16.71 -6.33 39.33
C ARG A 367 17.10 -4.89 39.67
N ARG A 368 18.08 -4.65 40.55
CA ARG A 368 18.22 -3.33 41.20
C ARG A 368 19.07 -2.28 40.47
N GLN A 369 19.75 -2.62 39.36
CA GLN A 369 20.62 -1.63 38.69
C GLN A 369 20.64 -1.63 37.15
N ARG A 370 19.73 -2.36 36.48
CA ARG A 370 19.93 -2.70 35.06
C ARG A 370 18.71 -2.59 34.15
N ARG A 371 17.77 -1.69 34.42
CA ARG A 371 16.48 -1.64 33.72
C ARG A 371 16.43 -0.95 32.35
N ILE A 372 17.51 -0.32 31.85
CA ILE A 372 17.36 0.64 30.74
C ILE A 372 18.30 0.38 29.54
N SER A 373 19.39 -0.39 29.64
CA SER A 373 20.33 -0.51 28.51
C SER A 373 20.06 -1.69 27.57
N GLN A 374 19.86 -2.92 28.06
CA GLN A 374 19.82 -4.11 27.19
C GLN A 374 18.55 -4.22 26.32
N SER A 375 17.39 -3.82 26.84
CA SER A 375 16.15 -3.77 26.06
C SER A 375 16.20 -2.73 24.94
N VAL A 376 16.89 -1.60 25.15
CA VAL A 376 17.13 -0.58 24.11
C VAL A 376 18.05 -1.14 23.02
N LEU A 377 19.18 -1.75 23.39
CA LEU A 377 20.06 -2.41 22.43
C LEU A 377 19.35 -3.53 21.66
N GLY A 378 18.51 -4.31 22.35
CA GLY A 378 17.70 -5.36 21.72
C GLY A 378 16.70 -4.80 20.71
N THR A 379 16.04 -3.68 21.04
CA THR A 379 15.12 -2.98 20.12
C THR A 379 15.85 -2.43 18.91
N LEU A 380 17.05 -1.85 19.09
CA LEU A 380 17.89 -1.37 17.99
C LEU A 380 18.28 -2.50 17.03
N ASN A 381 18.66 -3.67 17.56
CA ASN A 381 18.95 -4.85 16.73
C ASN A 381 17.73 -5.33 15.93
N ILE A 382 16.53 -5.30 16.51
CA ILE A 382 15.29 -5.61 15.77
C ILE A 382 15.04 -4.60 14.65
N MET A 383 15.20 -3.30 14.93
CA MET A 383 15.04 -2.24 13.91
C MET A 383 16.05 -2.39 12.77
N ILE A 384 17.33 -2.64 13.10
CA ILE A 384 18.39 -2.90 12.13
C ILE A 384 18.06 -4.12 11.27
N GLY A 385 17.55 -5.20 11.87
CA GLY A 385 17.17 -6.41 11.16
C GLY A 385 15.99 -6.20 10.20
N LEU A 386 14.94 -5.51 10.64
CA LEU A 386 13.78 -5.18 9.79
C LEU A 386 14.16 -4.27 8.63
N LEU A 387 15.00 -3.25 8.87
CA LEU A 387 15.49 -2.35 7.83
C LEU A 387 16.38 -3.09 6.82
N ASN A 388 17.23 -4.02 7.26
CA ASN A 388 18.04 -4.85 6.35
C ASN A 388 17.17 -5.73 5.45
N ILE A 389 16.11 -6.34 5.98
CA ILE A 389 15.17 -7.14 5.17
C ILE A 389 14.44 -6.24 4.18
N GLY A 390 13.88 -5.12 4.63
CA GLY A 390 13.11 -4.21 3.77
C GLY A 390 13.92 -3.55 2.66
N LEU A 391 15.15 -3.08 2.94
CA LEU A 391 16.04 -2.55 1.91
C LEU A 391 16.61 -3.67 1.03
N GLY A 392 16.84 -4.85 1.61
CA GLY A 392 17.31 -6.03 0.89
C GLY A 392 16.31 -6.55 -0.15
N THR A 393 15.02 -6.59 0.17
CA THR A 393 13.98 -6.99 -0.79
C THR A 393 13.89 -6.01 -1.95
N ILE A 394 14.03 -4.70 -1.71
CA ILE A 394 14.09 -3.69 -2.77
C ILE A 394 15.26 -3.96 -3.72
N LEU A 395 16.43 -4.31 -3.18
CA LEU A 395 17.60 -4.66 -4.01
C LEU A 395 17.39 -5.97 -4.80
N LEU A 396 16.74 -6.98 -4.21
CA LEU A 396 16.49 -8.27 -4.85
C LEU A 396 15.41 -8.20 -5.95
N CYS A 397 14.42 -7.32 -5.80
CA CYS A 397 13.38 -7.08 -6.80
C CYS A 397 13.82 -6.11 -7.92
N SER A 398 15.04 -5.57 -7.85
CA SER A 398 15.56 -4.63 -8.84
C SER A 398 16.01 -5.38 -10.11
N PRO A 399 15.79 -4.85 -11.33
CA PRO A 399 16.20 -5.47 -12.60
C PRO A 399 17.73 -5.44 -12.84
N VAL A 400 18.53 -5.25 -11.79
CA VAL A 400 19.98 -5.08 -11.84
C VAL A 400 20.68 -6.36 -11.40
N TYR A 401 21.71 -6.75 -12.15
CA TYR A 401 22.46 -7.97 -11.88
C TYR A 401 23.27 -7.82 -10.58
N MET A 402 22.77 -8.42 -9.50
CA MET A 402 23.44 -8.49 -8.21
C MET A 402 23.71 -9.96 -7.84
N TRP A 403 24.63 -10.60 -8.56
CA TRP A 403 24.94 -12.02 -8.38
C TRP A 403 25.35 -12.39 -6.95
N VAL A 404 26.21 -11.58 -6.32
CA VAL A 404 26.67 -11.82 -4.95
C VAL A 404 25.50 -11.76 -3.96
N LEU A 405 24.59 -10.80 -4.13
CA LEU A 405 23.43 -10.61 -3.24
C LEU A 405 22.37 -11.70 -3.41
N SER A 406 22.07 -12.07 -4.66
CA SER A 406 21.09 -13.11 -5.00
C SER A 406 21.58 -14.51 -4.65
N SER A 407 22.87 -14.81 -4.85
CA SER A 407 23.45 -16.13 -4.53
C SER A 407 23.61 -16.35 -3.03
N THR A 408 23.91 -15.29 -2.27
CA THR A 408 24.15 -15.42 -0.82
C THR A 408 22.89 -15.16 0.02
N GLY A 409 21.88 -14.47 -0.51
CA GLY A 409 20.69 -14.07 0.25
C GLY A 409 20.99 -13.17 1.46
N CYS A 410 22.17 -12.53 1.47
CA CYS A 410 22.75 -11.81 2.62
C CYS A 410 21.76 -10.92 3.38
N PRO A 411 20.99 -10.03 2.73
CA PRO A 411 20.09 -9.12 3.45
C PRO A 411 19.02 -9.81 4.28
N ILE A 412 18.53 -10.94 3.80
CA ILE A 412 17.42 -11.67 4.41
C ILE A 412 17.91 -12.42 5.64
N TRP A 413 18.93 -13.27 5.48
CA TRP A 413 19.42 -14.07 6.61
C TRP A 413 20.14 -13.21 7.65
N LEU A 414 20.89 -12.18 7.24
CA LEU A 414 21.52 -11.24 8.17
C LEU A 414 20.49 -10.44 8.97
N GLY A 415 19.41 -9.99 8.31
CA GLY A 415 18.32 -9.30 8.98
C GLY A 415 17.57 -10.18 9.99
N ILE A 416 17.32 -11.45 9.66
CA ILE A 416 16.73 -12.43 10.59
C ILE A 416 17.63 -12.64 11.81
N LEU A 417 18.95 -12.77 11.61
CA LEU A 417 19.90 -12.92 12.72
C LEU A 417 19.89 -11.73 13.67
N PHE A 418 19.87 -10.50 13.15
CA PHE A 418 19.77 -9.30 14.00
C PHE A 418 18.47 -9.25 14.78
N ILE A 419 17.34 -9.68 14.21
CA ILE A 419 16.07 -9.80 14.94
C ILE A 419 16.20 -10.83 16.08
N LEU A 420 16.81 -11.99 15.82
CA LEU A 420 17.04 -13.01 16.85
C LEU A 420 17.92 -12.49 17.99
N PHE A 421 19.02 -11.80 17.68
CA PHE A 421 19.89 -11.18 18.69
C PHE A 421 19.14 -10.13 19.52
N GLY A 422 18.26 -9.37 18.88
CA GLY A 422 17.43 -8.37 19.54
C GLY A 422 16.39 -8.98 20.49
N ILE A 423 15.72 -10.06 20.07
CA ILE A 423 14.77 -10.81 20.90
C ILE A 423 15.48 -11.40 22.13
N THR A 424 16.65 -12.03 21.95
CA THR A 424 17.42 -12.58 23.08
C THR A 424 17.92 -11.49 24.02
N GLY A 425 18.26 -10.31 23.50
CA GLY A 425 18.60 -9.14 24.30
C GLY A 425 17.45 -8.71 25.22
N ILE A 426 16.24 -8.58 24.67
CA ILE A 426 15.03 -8.23 25.43
C ILE A 426 14.67 -9.34 26.44
N LEU A 427 14.78 -10.61 26.06
CA LEU A 427 14.53 -11.74 26.96
C LEU A 427 15.53 -11.77 28.12
N SER A 428 16.81 -11.45 27.87
CA SER A 428 17.83 -11.39 28.91
C SER A 428 17.60 -10.26 29.91
N ASP A 429 16.96 -9.17 29.47
CA ASP A 429 16.58 -8.04 30.32
C ASP A 429 15.31 -8.35 31.14
N LYS A 430 14.31 -8.98 30.51
CA LYS A 430 13.01 -9.28 31.14
C LYS A 430 13.07 -10.50 32.06
N TYR A 431 13.88 -11.49 31.72
CA TYR A 431 14.05 -12.76 32.45
C TYR A 431 15.55 -13.07 32.66
N PRO A 432 16.23 -12.36 33.57
CA PRO A 432 17.67 -12.51 33.80
C PRO A 432 17.97 -13.84 34.51
N SER A 433 18.12 -14.91 33.74
CA SER A 433 18.69 -16.18 34.20
C SER A 433 20.12 -16.32 33.65
N PRO A 434 21.03 -17.04 34.35
CA PRO A 434 22.40 -17.25 33.88
C PRO A 434 22.46 -17.89 32.49
N CYS A 435 21.57 -18.85 32.21
CA CYS A 435 21.48 -19.51 30.91
C CYS A 435 21.09 -18.51 29.81
N VAL A 436 20.09 -17.66 30.03
CA VAL A 436 19.63 -16.68 29.03
C VAL A 436 20.67 -15.57 28.82
N ILE A 437 21.36 -15.14 29.88
CA ILE A 437 22.43 -14.13 29.76
C ILE A 437 23.65 -14.71 29.01
N SER A 438 24.06 -15.95 29.33
CA SER A 438 25.14 -16.64 28.62
C SER A 438 24.80 -16.86 27.14
N LEU A 439 23.57 -17.27 26.84
CA LEU A 439 23.06 -17.39 25.47
C LEU A 439 23.11 -16.05 24.74
N ASN A 440 22.68 -14.96 25.38
CA ASN A 440 22.73 -13.63 24.79
C ASN A 440 24.17 -13.20 24.48
N VAL A 441 25.13 -13.45 25.38
CA VAL A 441 26.56 -13.18 25.13
C VAL A 441 27.07 -13.98 23.93
N ALA A 442 26.81 -15.29 23.90
CA ALA A 442 27.27 -16.16 22.82
C ALA A 442 26.72 -15.74 21.44
N LEU A 443 25.42 -15.44 21.38
CA LEU A 443 24.77 -14.99 20.14
C LEU A 443 25.27 -13.62 19.67
N ASN A 444 25.48 -12.67 20.58
CA ASN A 444 26.00 -11.35 20.22
C ASN A 444 27.48 -11.42 19.79
N LEU A 445 28.30 -12.32 20.35
CA LEU A 445 29.66 -12.59 19.87
C LEU A 445 29.67 -13.19 18.47
N ALA A 446 28.79 -14.14 18.17
CA ALA A 446 28.60 -14.64 16.81
C ALA A 446 28.11 -13.52 15.87
N GLY A 447 27.25 -12.63 16.37
CA GLY A 447 26.76 -11.45 15.67
C GLY A 447 27.86 -10.50 15.18
N VAL A 448 28.99 -10.40 15.89
CA VAL A 448 30.17 -9.63 15.45
C VAL A 448 30.71 -10.17 14.12
N CYS A 449 30.88 -11.50 14.02
CA CYS A 449 31.38 -12.14 12.79
C CYS A 449 30.41 -11.94 11.62
N PHE A 450 29.11 -12.08 11.86
CA PHE A 450 28.09 -11.89 10.82
C PHE A 450 27.96 -10.43 10.39
N ALA A 451 28.08 -9.47 11.31
CA ALA A 451 28.06 -8.05 10.97
C ALA A 451 29.27 -7.64 10.12
N ILE A 452 30.48 -8.14 10.45
CA ILE A 452 31.69 -7.94 9.63
C ILE A 452 31.49 -8.57 8.25
N THR A 453 30.95 -9.80 8.18
CA THR A 453 30.66 -10.48 6.91
C THR A 453 29.67 -9.65 6.06
N GLY A 454 28.62 -9.10 6.68
CA GLY A 454 27.67 -8.20 6.01
C GLY A 454 28.34 -6.95 5.44
N ILE A 455 29.20 -6.28 6.22
CA ILE A 455 29.97 -5.11 5.75
C ILE A 455 30.83 -5.46 4.53
N VAL A 456 31.55 -6.59 4.58
CA VAL A 456 32.39 -7.04 3.46
C VAL A 456 31.54 -7.36 2.23
N LEU A 457 30.48 -8.15 2.38
CA LEU A 457 29.61 -8.55 1.27
C LEU A 457 28.91 -7.35 0.61
N TYR A 458 28.40 -6.39 1.39
CA TYR A 458 27.80 -5.18 0.83
C TYR A 458 28.84 -4.29 0.15
N SER A 459 30.05 -4.19 0.70
CA SER A 459 31.14 -3.43 0.07
C SER A 459 31.57 -4.04 -1.27
N CYS A 460 31.72 -5.37 -1.34
CA CYS A 460 32.00 -6.09 -2.57
C CYS A 460 30.88 -5.90 -3.60
N THR A 461 29.61 -6.02 -3.17
CA THR A 461 28.46 -5.87 -4.07
C THR A 461 28.33 -4.44 -4.61
N MET A 462 28.70 -3.42 -3.81
CA MET A 462 28.75 -2.03 -4.25
C MET A 462 29.81 -1.80 -5.34
N ALA A 463 30.97 -2.44 -5.21
CA ALA A 463 32.03 -2.37 -6.22
C ALA A 463 31.69 -3.12 -7.51
N SER A 464 30.98 -4.24 -7.41
CA SER A 464 30.60 -5.07 -8.57
C SER A 464 29.26 -4.68 -9.19
N LEU A 465 28.62 -3.59 -8.75
CA LEU A 465 27.30 -3.21 -9.23
C LEU A 465 27.35 -2.74 -10.69
N TYR A 466 26.76 -3.55 -11.57
CA TYR A 466 26.68 -3.27 -12.99
C TYR A 466 25.29 -3.62 -13.55
N MET A 467 24.75 -2.73 -14.39
CA MET A 467 23.50 -2.98 -15.12
C MET A 467 23.81 -3.73 -16.42
N TRP A 468 23.32 -4.95 -16.51
CA TRP A 468 23.56 -5.89 -17.62
C TRP A 468 22.98 -5.48 -18.98
N TRP A 469 21.93 -4.67 -19.00
CA TRP A 469 21.38 -4.12 -20.24
C TRP A 469 22.11 -2.83 -20.62
N ASP A 470 22.46 -2.72 -21.90
CA ASP A 470 23.09 -1.53 -22.45
C ASP A 470 22.03 -0.58 -23.01
N CYS A 471 22.33 0.71 -23.01
CA CYS A 471 21.51 1.74 -23.65
C CYS A 471 21.80 1.82 -25.17
N SER A 472 22.57 0.87 -25.69
CA SER A 472 22.71 0.69 -27.12
C SER A 472 21.47 -0.05 -27.64
N PRO A 473 20.90 0.36 -28.79
CA PRO A 473 19.88 -0.42 -29.45
C PRO A 473 20.47 -1.81 -29.69
N GLU A 474 19.81 -2.83 -29.15
CA GLU A 474 20.36 -4.17 -29.08
C GLU A 474 20.86 -4.60 -30.47
N GLN A 475 22.16 -4.87 -30.50
CA GLN A 475 22.77 -5.98 -31.17
C GLN A 475 21.85 -6.83 -32.06
N ARG A 476 21.62 -6.34 -33.29
CA ARG A 476 21.26 -7.14 -34.46
C ARG A 476 22.45 -8.02 -34.88
N TRP A 477 22.95 -8.89 -34.00
CA TRP A 477 24.09 -9.76 -34.31
C TRP A 477 23.60 -11.09 -34.87
N TYR A 478 23.37 -11.09 -36.18
CA TYR A 478 23.86 -12.15 -37.08
C TYR A 478 23.88 -11.67 -38.55
N ASN A 479 24.16 -10.39 -38.82
CA ASN A 479 24.42 -9.98 -40.20
C ASN A 479 25.47 -8.87 -40.28
N PHE A 480 26.58 -9.21 -40.94
CA PHE A 480 27.58 -8.29 -41.47
C PHE A 480 26.90 -7.17 -42.27
N ARG A 481 26.67 -6.01 -41.65
CA ARG A 481 26.52 -4.73 -42.38
C ARG A 481 27.12 -3.60 -41.57
N THR A 482 27.88 -2.78 -42.28
CA THR A 482 28.39 -1.47 -41.84
C THR A 482 27.29 -0.67 -41.15
N THR A 483 27.48 -0.40 -39.85
CA THR A 483 26.59 0.44 -39.05
C THR A 483 26.55 1.86 -39.63
N GLN A 484 25.36 2.31 -40.06
CA GLN A 484 25.12 3.72 -40.35
C GLN A 484 25.34 4.56 -39.09
N SER A 485 25.77 5.82 -39.27
CA SER A 485 25.86 6.79 -38.18
C SER A 485 24.48 6.95 -37.51
N PRO A 486 24.40 6.94 -36.17
CA PRO A 486 23.13 6.98 -35.46
C PRO A 486 22.36 8.27 -35.76
N SER A 487 21.04 8.17 -35.90
CA SER A 487 20.18 9.33 -36.13
C SER A 487 20.16 10.27 -34.90
N PRO A 488 19.82 11.56 -35.06
CA PRO A 488 19.65 12.47 -33.92
C PRO A 488 18.64 11.97 -32.87
N GLU A 489 17.63 11.21 -33.29
CA GLU A 489 16.62 10.60 -32.42
C GLU A 489 17.19 9.44 -31.60
N GLU A 490 17.98 8.55 -32.23
CA GLU A 490 18.68 7.46 -31.56
C GLU A 490 19.69 7.97 -30.52
N LEU A 491 20.35 9.10 -30.81
CA LEU A 491 21.24 9.78 -29.87
C LEU A 491 20.47 10.30 -28.63
N ARG A 492 19.30 10.91 -28.82
CA ARG A 492 18.47 11.38 -27.68
C ARG A 492 17.93 10.23 -26.85
N ILE A 493 17.50 9.12 -27.46
CA ILE A 493 17.05 7.91 -26.74
C ILE A 493 18.20 7.35 -25.89
N ARG A 494 19.39 7.27 -26.47
CA ARG A 494 20.59 6.80 -25.78
C ARG A 494 20.95 7.72 -24.61
N GLU A 495 20.87 9.03 -24.78
CA GLU A 495 21.14 9.99 -23.72
C GLU A 495 20.16 9.88 -22.55
N ALA A 496 18.85 9.85 -22.83
CA ALA A 496 17.81 9.68 -21.83
C ALA A 496 17.91 8.32 -21.09
N CYS A 497 18.21 7.25 -21.82
CA CYS A 497 18.47 5.94 -21.22
C CYS A 497 19.70 5.96 -20.31
N MET A 498 20.80 6.58 -20.76
CA MET A 498 22.03 6.68 -19.97
C MET A 498 21.82 7.54 -18.71
N GLU A 499 21.00 8.57 -18.78
CA GLU A 499 20.60 9.37 -17.62
C GLU A 499 19.77 8.56 -16.63
N GLY A 500 18.74 7.83 -17.10
CA GLY A 500 17.96 6.92 -16.28
C GLY A 500 18.82 5.82 -15.62
N LYS A 501 19.74 5.21 -16.39
CA LYS A 501 20.71 4.23 -15.91
C LYS A 501 21.59 4.80 -14.79
N ARG A 502 22.07 6.04 -14.94
CA ARG A 502 22.84 6.74 -13.90
C ARG A 502 22.01 6.95 -12.63
N LEU A 503 20.78 7.44 -12.75
CA LEU A 503 19.91 7.71 -11.60
C LEU A 503 19.60 6.42 -10.81
N ILE A 504 19.27 5.33 -11.51
CA ILE A 504 18.99 4.05 -10.85
C ILE A 504 20.26 3.50 -10.16
N LEU A 505 21.42 3.59 -10.81
CA LEU A 505 22.69 3.16 -10.19
C LEU A 505 23.03 4.00 -8.95
N ILE A 506 22.81 5.32 -8.97
CA ILE A 506 23.02 6.19 -7.80
C ILE A 506 22.09 5.78 -6.65
N LEU A 507 20.82 5.51 -6.95
CA LEU A 507 19.84 5.06 -5.95
C LEU A 507 20.20 3.71 -5.35
N LEU A 508 20.59 2.73 -6.15
CA LEU A 508 20.97 1.40 -5.65
C LEU A 508 22.25 1.44 -4.82
N ARG A 509 23.23 2.27 -5.22
CA ARG A 509 24.45 2.51 -4.44
C ARG A 509 24.14 3.20 -3.11
N SER A 510 23.20 4.15 -3.08
CA SER A 510 22.83 4.81 -1.82
C SER A 510 22.14 3.83 -0.86
N ILE A 511 21.27 2.95 -1.35
CA ILE A 511 20.65 1.88 -0.55
C ILE A 511 21.71 0.94 0.02
N GLN A 512 22.67 0.48 -0.80
CA GLN A 512 23.78 -0.36 -0.32
C GLN A 512 24.65 0.37 0.72
N GLY A 513 24.90 1.67 0.53
CA GLY A 513 25.59 2.50 1.52
C GLY A 513 24.86 2.53 2.87
N VAL A 514 23.53 2.68 2.86
CA VAL A 514 22.70 2.60 4.07
C VAL A 514 22.81 1.21 4.73
N MET A 515 22.83 0.12 3.96
CA MET A 515 22.99 -1.23 4.49
C MET A 515 24.36 -1.48 5.15
N ILE A 516 25.43 -0.88 4.63
CA ILE A 516 26.76 -0.90 5.27
C ILE A 516 26.69 -0.17 6.62
N VAL A 517 26.08 1.01 6.65
CA VAL A 517 25.90 1.78 7.90
C VAL A 517 25.07 1.01 8.92
N LEU A 518 23.98 0.37 8.49
CA LEU A 518 23.16 -0.47 9.36
C LEU A 518 23.94 -1.68 9.91
N SER A 519 24.81 -2.28 9.10
CA SER A 519 25.67 -3.39 9.55
C SER A 519 26.74 -2.94 10.55
N ALA A 520 27.33 -1.75 10.34
CA ALA A 520 28.25 -1.14 11.29
C ALA A 520 27.56 -0.75 12.62
N LEU A 521 26.33 -0.23 12.55
CA LEU A 521 25.52 0.00 13.75
C LEU A 521 25.19 -1.31 14.47
N GLY A 522 24.84 -2.37 13.72
CA GLY A 522 24.60 -3.71 14.27
C GLY A 522 25.84 -4.29 14.95
N LEU A 523 27.03 -4.07 14.38
CA LEU A 523 28.31 -4.43 14.99
C LEU A 523 28.50 -3.71 16.34
N CYS A 524 28.28 -2.40 16.40
CA CYS A 524 28.40 -1.63 17.63
C CYS A 524 27.41 -2.10 18.71
N VAL A 525 26.15 -2.37 18.32
CA VAL A 525 25.09 -2.82 19.23
C VAL A 525 25.39 -4.23 19.76
N THR A 526 25.81 -5.16 18.91
CA THR A 526 26.16 -6.53 19.33
C THR A 526 27.37 -6.57 20.27
N ILE A 527 28.43 -5.81 19.99
CA ILE A 527 29.58 -5.65 20.90
C ILE A 527 29.11 -5.09 22.26
N SER A 528 28.32 -4.03 22.23
CA SER A 528 27.84 -3.36 23.45
C SER A 528 26.96 -4.29 24.29
N SER A 529 26.10 -5.09 23.64
CA SER A 529 25.25 -6.08 24.33
C SER A 529 26.08 -7.21 24.93
N ALA A 530 27.10 -7.71 24.21
CA ALA A 530 28.01 -8.73 24.72
C ALA A 530 28.82 -8.24 25.94
N VAL A 531 29.39 -7.04 25.88
CA VAL A 531 30.14 -6.43 27.00
C VAL A 531 29.26 -6.30 28.23
N LEU A 532 28.04 -5.79 28.06
CA LEU A 532 27.08 -5.70 29.16
C LEU A 532 26.76 -7.08 29.71
N GLY A 533 26.51 -8.09 28.87
CA GLY A 533 26.25 -9.47 29.28
C GLY A 533 27.39 -10.10 30.09
N ILE A 534 28.64 -9.95 29.63
CA ILE A 534 29.83 -10.45 30.34
C ILE A 534 29.99 -9.78 31.71
N LYS A 535 29.77 -8.47 31.80
CA LYS A 535 29.81 -7.75 33.09
C LYS A 535 28.81 -8.32 34.10
N ALA A 536 27.62 -8.72 33.64
CA ALA A 536 26.59 -9.28 34.51
C ALA A 536 26.92 -10.69 35.00
N LEU A 537 27.58 -11.52 34.17
CA LEU A 537 28.05 -12.84 34.59
C LEU A 537 29.16 -12.72 35.64
N LYS A 538 30.16 -11.85 35.42
CA LYS A 538 31.28 -11.64 36.36
C LYS A 538 30.85 -11.10 37.72
N GLN A 539 29.85 -10.21 37.75
CA GLN A 539 29.30 -9.70 39.01
C GLN A 539 28.68 -10.82 39.84
N LYS A 540 27.95 -11.74 39.20
CA LYS A 540 27.38 -12.90 39.86
C LYS A 540 28.46 -13.84 40.40
N ASP A 541 29.47 -14.19 39.60
CA ASP A 541 30.56 -15.09 40.05
C ASP A 541 31.27 -14.53 41.29
N THR A 542 31.41 -13.19 41.37
CA THR A 542 32.03 -12.51 42.52
C THR A 542 31.13 -12.54 43.78
N GLU A 543 29.81 -12.51 43.62
CA GLU A 543 28.83 -12.61 44.71
C GLU A 543 28.65 -14.05 45.22
N ASP A 544 28.66 -15.04 44.32
CA ASP A 544 28.59 -16.47 44.66
C ASP A 544 29.86 -16.90 45.45
N ILE A 545 31.04 -16.34 45.12
CA ILE A 545 32.29 -16.57 45.87
C ILE A 545 32.22 -15.94 47.28
N LYS A 546 31.64 -14.74 47.42
CA LYS A 546 31.50 -14.07 48.73
C LYS A 546 30.51 -14.78 49.66
N THR A 547 29.38 -15.23 49.12
CA THR A 547 28.37 -15.98 49.89
C THR A 547 28.83 -17.39 50.25
N GLY A 548 29.62 -18.05 49.39
CA GLY A 548 30.28 -19.32 49.73
C GLY A 548 31.32 -19.19 50.85
N ALA A 549 32.10 -18.10 50.85
CA ALA A 549 33.08 -17.83 51.91
C ALA A 549 32.44 -17.50 53.27
N GLU A 550 31.27 -16.85 53.30
CA GLU A 550 30.51 -16.61 54.54
C GLU A 550 29.85 -17.89 55.08
N ALA A 551 29.47 -18.84 54.22
CA ALA A 551 28.88 -20.12 54.62
C ALA A 551 29.89 -21.08 55.27
N GLU A 552 31.18 -21.02 54.93
CA GLU A 552 32.22 -21.81 55.61
C GLU A 552 32.57 -21.31 57.02
N HIS A 553 32.19 -20.07 57.39
CA HIS A 553 32.45 -19.53 58.72
C HIS A 553 31.39 -19.92 59.78
N TYR A 554 30.26 -20.51 59.36
CA TYR A 554 29.20 -21.03 60.23
C TYR A 554 29.13 -22.57 60.15
N LYS A 555 30.16 -23.25 60.64
CA LYS A 555 30.11 -24.69 60.94
C LYS A 555 30.16 -24.85 62.47
N PRO A 556 29.07 -25.23 63.16
CA PRO A 556 29.12 -25.39 64.61
C PRO A 556 29.97 -26.62 64.97
N LEU A 557 31.02 -26.38 65.77
CA LEU A 557 31.71 -27.39 66.55
C LEU A 557 30.71 -27.99 67.56
N LEU A 558 30.33 -29.26 67.37
CA LEU A 558 29.77 -30.08 68.44
C LEU A 558 30.92 -30.94 68.97
N GLU A 559 31.54 -30.48 70.06
CA GLU A 559 32.40 -31.31 70.92
C GLU A 559 31.52 -31.99 71.98
N ASP A 560 31.64 -33.31 72.01
CA ASP A 560 31.71 -34.23 73.14
C ASP A 560 31.10 -33.83 74.49
N ASP A 561 30.05 -34.56 74.89
CA ASP A 561 29.78 -34.86 76.31
C ASP A 561 29.01 -36.20 76.42
N ALA A 562 29.73 -37.29 76.68
CA ALA A 562 29.18 -38.50 77.31
C ALA A 562 30.30 -39.40 77.86
N ALA A 563 30.70 -39.18 79.11
CA ALA A 563 31.52 -40.11 79.88
C ALA A 563 30.79 -40.61 81.14
N SER A 564 30.51 -41.92 81.15
CA SER A 564 30.34 -42.81 82.33
C SER A 564 29.09 -42.60 83.21
N SER A 565 28.38 -43.61 83.71
CA SER A 565 28.85 -44.87 84.33
C SER A 565 27.73 -45.93 84.46
N PRO A 566 28.05 -47.16 84.94
CA PRO A 566 27.38 -48.42 84.56
C PRO A 566 26.46 -49.05 85.63
N ALA A 567 25.88 -50.20 85.24
CA ALA A 567 25.17 -51.25 85.99
C ALA A 567 23.66 -51.06 86.20
#